data_AF-A0A843I268-F1
#
_entry.id   AF-A0A843I268-F1
#
_cell.length_a   1.000
_cell.length_b   1.000
_cell.length_c   1.000
_cell.angle_alpha   90.00
_cell.angle_beta   90.00
_cell.angle_gamma   90.00
#
_symmetry.space_group_name_H-M   'P 1'
#
loop_
_entity.id
_entity.type
_entity.pdbx_description
1 polymer ?
#
loop_
_entity_poly.entity_id
_entity_poly.type
_entity_poly.pdbx_seq_one_letter_code
_entity_poly.pdbx_strand_id
1 'polypeptide(L)'
;MIPSTLSLPLTYECNFRCKYCSVPKYNQVMSKDTMLSAIQQFSELKLHIRPGAVVFTGDEVTLYKGLLLEGIKAAHERNLITRVVTNSWWA
;
A
#
# COMPACT_ATOMS: atom_id res chain seq x y z
N MET A 1 13.26 -14.38 10.94
CA MET A 1 11.80 -14.30 10.77
C MET A 1 11.53 -13.71 9.39
N ILE A 2 10.74 -14.38 8.53
CA ILE A 2 10.37 -13.83 7.20
C ILE A 2 9.16 -12.93 7.40
N PRO A 3 9.15 -11.67 6.91
CA PRO A 3 8.02 -10.78 7.05
C PRO A 3 6.81 -11.33 6.28
N SER A 4 5.63 -11.33 6.91
CA SER A 4 4.38 -11.74 6.28
C SER A 4 3.57 -10.58 5.70
N THR A 5 4.03 -9.34 5.89
CA THR A 5 3.33 -8.13 5.46
C THR A 5 4.30 -7.12 4.85
N LEU A 6 3.93 -6.57 3.70
CA LEU A 6 4.53 -5.41 3.05
C LEU A 6 3.58 -4.22 3.18
N SER A 7 3.97 -3.19 3.93
CA SER A 7 3.21 -1.94 4.04
C SER A 7 3.75 -0.90 3.07
N LEU A 8 2.90 -0.40 2.17
CA LEU A 8 3.26 0.58 1.15
C LEU A 8 2.54 1.91 1.42
N PRO A 9 3.24 2.91 2.00
CA PRO A 9 2.74 4.26 2.08
C PRO A 9 2.76 4.89 0.68
N LEU A 10 1.65 4.84 -0.07
CA LEU A 10 1.60 5.32 -1.46
C LEU A 10 1.73 6.84 -1.54
N THR A 11 1.28 7.55 -0.52
CA THR A 11 1.32 9.01 -0.45
C THR A 11 1.34 9.49 1.00
N TYR A 12 1.88 10.69 1.20
CA TYR A 12 1.75 11.48 2.44
C TYR A 12 0.74 12.64 2.28
N GLU A 13 -0.08 12.62 1.23
CA GLU A 13 -1.19 13.55 1.03
C GLU A 13 -2.49 12.98 1.58
N CYS A 14 -3.19 13.80 2.39
CA CYS A 14 -4.52 13.51 2.92
C CYS A 14 -5.44 14.72 2.77
N ASN A 15 -6.69 14.48 2.36
CA ASN A 15 -7.77 15.46 2.38
C ASN A 15 -8.31 15.74 3.81
N PHE A 16 -7.92 14.95 4.82
CA PHE A 16 -8.33 15.12 6.22
C PHE A 16 -7.19 15.66 7.08
N ARG A 17 -7.51 16.23 8.24
CA ARG A 17 -6.55 16.66 9.27
C ARG A 17 -6.94 16.07 10.62
N CYS A 18 -6.80 14.75 10.74
CA CYS A 18 -7.18 14.04 11.96
C CYS A 18 -6.36 14.55 13.16
N LYS A 19 -7.04 14.83 14.29
CA LYS A 19 -6.43 15.40 15.51
C LYS A 19 -5.23 14.60 16.04
N TYR A 20 -5.23 13.29 15.82
CA TYR A 20 -4.22 12.36 16.33
C TYR A 20 -3.41 11.67 15.22
N CYS A 21 -3.35 12.25 14.01
CA CYS A 21 -2.51 11.69 12.95
C CYS A 21 -1.03 11.83 13.33
N SER A 22 -0.27 10.74 13.29
CA SER A 22 1.16 10.73 13.60
C SER A 22 2.05 11.09 12.40
N VAL A 23 1.47 11.25 11.21
CA VAL A 23 2.19 11.47 9.96
C VAL A 23 2.23 12.98 9.67
N PRO A 24 3.41 13.59 9.45
CA PRO A 24 3.47 14.97 9.00
C PRO A 24 3.08 15.06 7.51
N LYS A 25 2.42 16.14 7.12
CA LYS A 25 1.93 16.30 5.74
C LYS A 25 3.05 16.70 4.78
N TYR A 26 3.21 15.91 3.72
CA TYR A 26 4.13 16.20 2.62
C TYR A 26 3.49 15.83 1.28
N ASN A 27 3.76 16.63 0.25
CA ASN A 27 3.31 16.31 -1.11
C ASN A 27 4.31 15.37 -1.77
N GLN A 28 4.23 14.10 -1.40
CA GLN A 28 5.08 13.05 -1.96
C GLN A 28 4.24 11.81 -2.23
N VAL A 29 4.49 11.21 -3.39
CA VAL A 29 3.83 10.00 -3.88
C VAL A 29 4.89 8.98 -4.25
N MET A 30 4.67 7.72 -3.89
CA MET A 30 5.51 6.61 -4.31
C MET A 30 5.42 6.44 -5.83
N SER A 31 6.56 6.26 -6.50
CA SER A 31 6.55 5.96 -7.93
C SER A 31 5.95 4.58 -8.18
N LYS A 32 5.29 4.43 -9.33
CA LYS A 32 4.74 3.15 -9.80
C LYS A 32 5.82 2.06 -9.84
N ASP A 33 6.99 2.36 -10.38
CA ASP A 33 8.08 1.39 -10.54
C ASP A 33 8.59 0.89 -9.18
N THR A 34 8.73 1.78 -8.21
CA THR A 34 9.10 1.40 -6.84
C THR A 34 8.04 0.52 -6.20
N MET A 35 6.76 0.88 -6.33
CA MET A 35 5.63 0.08 -5.82
C MET A 35 5.63 -1.34 -6.43
N LEU A 36 5.72 -1.45 -7.75
CA LEU A 36 5.69 -2.73 -8.45
C LEU A 36 6.91 -3.59 -8.13
N SER A 37 8.10 -2.98 -8.08
CA SER A 37 9.34 -3.68 -7.70
C SER A 37 9.28 -4.21 -6.27
N ALA A 38 8.75 -3.43 -5.33
CA ALA A 38 8.58 -3.87 -3.94
C ALA A 38 7.61 -5.06 -3.82
N ILE A 39 6.48 -5.02 -4.53
CA ILE A 39 5.50 -6.12 -4.56
C ILE A 39 6.13 -7.39 -5.17
N GLN A 40 6.88 -7.25 -6.26
CA GLN A 40 7.59 -8.35 -6.88
C GLN A 40 8.59 -8.99 -5.91
N GLN A 41 9.50 -8.20 -5.35
CA GLN A 41 10.52 -8.70 -4.41
C GLN A 41 9.88 -9.38 -3.20
N PHE A 42 8.78 -8.81 -2.68
CA PHE A 42 8.05 -9.41 -1.57
C PHE A 42 7.39 -10.76 -1.93
N SER A 43 6.87 -10.91 -3.16
CA SER A 43 6.31 -12.17 -3.63
C SER A 43 7.34 -13.29 -3.81
N GLU A 44 8.60 -12.92 -4.06
CA GLU A 44 9.72 -13.86 -4.21
C GLU A 44 10.27 -14.32 -2.86
N LEU A 45 9.89 -13.66 -1.76
CA LEU A 45 10.17 -14.17 -0.42
C LEU A 45 9.49 -15.52 -0.25
N LYS A 46 10.23 -16.49 0.28
CA LYS A 46 9.78 -17.86 0.54
C LYS A 46 8.72 -17.92 1.65
N LEU A 47 7.50 -17.46 1.36
CA LEU A 47 6.33 -17.44 2.23
C LEU A 47 5.69 -18.83 2.27
N HIS A 48 6.42 -19.83 2.77
CA HIS A 48 6.08 -21.25 2.64
C HIS A 48 4.80 -21.70 3.35
N ILE A 49 4.23 -20.89 4.24
CA ILE A 49 3.15 -21.33 5.15
C ILE A 49 1.83 -20.61 4.85
N ARG A 50 1.86 -19.36 4.36
CA ARG A 50 0.67 -18.54 4.06
C ARG A 50 0.98 -17.47 3.02
N PRO A 51 -0.01 -17.04 2.21
CA PRO A 51 0.10 -15.84 1.39
C PRO A 51 0.50 -14.62 2.23
N GLY A 52 1.47 -13.84 1.75
CA GLY A 52 1.82 -12.56 2.34
C GLY A 52 0.74 -11.51 2.08
N ALA A 53 0.70 -10.46 2.90
CA ALA A 53 -0.23 -9.34 2.72
C ALA A 53 0.48 -8.08 2.22
N VAL A 54 -0.08 -7.43 1.20
CA VAL A 54 0.28 -6.07 0.80
C VAL A 54 -0.75 -5.12 1.39
N VAL A 55 -0.28 -4.20 2.24
CA VAL A 55 -1.11 -3.18 2.89
C VAL A 55 -0.85 -1.85 2.19
N PHE A 56 -1.82 -1.38 1.42
CA PHE A 56 -1.82 -0.04 0.86
C PHE A 56 -2.26 0.94 1.94
N THR A 57 -1.35 1.83 2.32
CA THR A 57 -1.51 2.79 3.39
C THR A 57 -0.79 4.09 3.03
N GLY A 58 -0.54 4.94 4.01
CA GLY A 58 0.02 6.27 3.88
C GLY A 58 -0.89 7.23 4.62
N ASP A 59 -1.11 8.38 4.03
CA ASP A 59 -2.16 9.30 4.45
C ASP A 59 -3.51 8.87 3.85
N GLU A 60 -3.90 9.34 2.66
CA GLU A 60 -5.11 8.85 1.99
C GLU A 60 -4.83 8.29 0.58
N VAL A 61 -4.71 6.97 0.51
CA VAL A 61 -4.33 6.26 -0.73
C VAL A 61 -5.36 6.36 -1.85
N THR A 62 -6.64 6.58 -1.52
CA THR A 62 -7.69 6.66 -2.55
C THR A 62 -7.69 7.96 -3.34
N LEU A 63 -6.94 8.98 -2.88
CA LEU A 63 -6.62 10.16 -3.71
C LEU A 63 -5.84 9.78 -4.97
N TYR A 64 -5.09 8.67 -4.94
CA TYR A 64 -4.31 8.14 -6.08
C TYR A 64 -4.88 6.81 -6.57
N LYS A 65 -6.20 6.77 -6.84
CA LYS A 65 -6.94 5.58 -7.24
C LYS A 65 -6.29 4.77 -8.36
N GLY A 66 -5.72 5.41 -9.39
CA GLY A 66 -5.05 4.72 -10.49
C GLY A 66 -3.86 3.89 -10.01
N LEU A 67 -2.95 4.52 -9.26
CA LEU A 67 -1.78 3.85 -8.66
C LEU A 67 -2.19 2.73 -7.69
N LEU A 68 -3.21 3.00 -6.86
CA LEU A 68 -3.76 2.00 -5.93
C LEU A 68 -4.26 0.75 -6.67
N LEU A 69 -5.08 0.91 -7.71
CA LEU A 69 -5.63 -0.21 -8.47
C LEU A 69 -4.55 -1.02 -9.19
N GLU A 70 -3.52 -0.37 -9.70
CA GLU A 70 -2.36 -1.07 -10.29
C GLU A 70 -1.61 -1.91 -9.24
N GLY A 71 -1.42 -1.37 -8.03
CA GLY A 71 -0.83 -2.10 -6.92
C GLY A 71 -1.68 -3.31 -6.50
N ILE A 72 -2.99 -3.13 -6.36
CA ILE A 72 -3.94 -4.21 -6.02
C ILE A 72 -3.88 -5.32 -7.08
N LYS A 73 -3.90 -4.95 -8.36
CA LYS A 73 -3.75 -5.89 -9.47
C LYS A 73 -2.43 -6.66 -9.38
N ALA A 74 -1.31 -5.97 -9.16
CA ALA A 74 0.01 -6.59 -9.05
C ALA A 74 0.13 -7.56 -7.87
N ALA A 75 -0.50 -7.24 -6.73
CA ALA A 75 -0.56 -8.12 -5.56
C ALA A 75 -1.44 -9.36 -5.85
N HIS A 76 -2.60 -9.16 -6.46
CA HIS A 76 -3.52 -10.25 -6.82
C HIS A 76 -2.88 -11.26 -7.78
N GLU A 77 -2.22 -10.79 -8.84
CA GLU A 77 -1.51 -11.63 -9.82
C GLU A 77 -0.40 -12.50 -9.19
N ARG A 78 0.10 -12.11 -8.00
CA ARG A 78 1.14 -12.80 -7.24
C ARG A 78 0.60 -13.62 -6.07
N ASN A 79 -0.71 -13.86 -6.01
CA ASN A 79 -1.38 -14.56 -4.92
C ASN A 79 -1.13 -13.93 -3.54
N LEU A 80 -0.96 -12.60 -3.48
CA LEU A 80 -0.82 -11.87 -2.23
C LEU A 80 -2.18 -11.35 -1.76
N ILE A 81 -2.39 -11.34 -0.44
CA ILE A 81 -3.58 -10.76 0.17
C ILE A 81 -3.46 -9.23 0.08
N THR A 82 -4.54 -8.57 -0.33
CA THR A 82 -4.59 -7.10 -0.36
C THR A 82 -5.32 -6.56 0.86
N ARG A 83 -4.78 -5.51 1.48
CA ARG A 83 -5.46 -4.69 2.48
C ARG A 83 -5.33 -3.22 2.09
N VAL A 84 -6.42 -2.46 2.22
CA VAL A 84 -6.43 -1.01 1.99
C VAL A 84 -6.83 -0.33 3.29
N VAL A 85 -6.04 0.64 3.72
CA VAL A 85 -6.34 1.53 4.84
C VAL A 85 -6.74 2.88 4.27
N THR A 86 -7.97 3.32 4.56
CA THR A 86 -8.55 4.56 4.01
C THR A 86 -9.47 5.21 5.04
N ASN A 87 -9.56 6.54 5.01
CA ASN A 87 -10.54 7.32 5.75
C ASN A 87 -11.96 7.26 5.16
N SER A 88 -12.13 6.59 4.01
CA SER A 88 -13.41 6.37 3.32
C SER A 88 -14.15 7.64 2.91
N TRP A 89 -13.46 8.75 2.66
CA TRP A 89 -14.07 10.04 2.27
C TRP A 89 -14.96 10.00 1.02
N TRP A 90 -14.79 8.98 0.18
CA TRP A 90 -15.47 8.80 -1.12
C TRP A 90 -16.67 7.85 -1.05
N ALA A 91 -16.95 7.26 0.13
CA ALA A 91 -17.99 6.26 0.34
C ALA A 91 -19.23 6.86 1.02
#